data_AF-A0A4C1UR82-F1
#
_entry.id   AF-A0A4C1UR82-F1
#
_cell.length_a   1.000
_cell.length_b   1.000
_cell.length_c   1.000
_cell.angle_alpha   90.00
_cell.angle_beta   90.00
_cell.angle_gamma   90.00
#
_symmetry.space_group_name_H-M   'P 1'
#
loop_
_entity.id
_entity.type
_entity.pdbx_description
1 polymer ?
#
loop_
_entity_poly.entity_id
_entity_poly.type
_entity_poly.pdbx_seq_one_letter_code
_entity_poly.pdbx_strand_id
1 'polypeptide(L)'
;MVKKWARLFQQGRESCEDDPRPGRPVTVVTEENVRKIEKLVLADQRIKLWQIAEELQISKERVGEIIHEHMNMRKISARWVPKMLTPFDKQRRLQTSKDFLELVGDNIDEICDRIVTVDETWVRQYDPESKQESMQWTKKGERPPKFKVQSTRAVVQKRRGKLSRRMLFLQDNASVHTARVSRQALKDTGFSEIDHPPYSPDLAPSDYFLFQFKKGVTWS
;
A
#
# COMPACT_ATOMS: atom_id res chain seq x y z
N MET A 1 -36.45 -8.62 45.50
CA MET A 1 -35.49 -9.29 44.60
C MET A 1 -35.51 -10.82 44.78
N VAL A 2 -35.22 -11.34 45.98
CA VAL A 2 -35.23 -12.80 46.29
C VAL A 2 -36.56 -13.51 45.99
N LYS A 3 -37.71 -12.92 46.38
CA LYS A 3 -39.05 -13.48 46.09
C LYS A 3 -39.39 -13.59 44.59
N LYS A 4 -38.82 -12.70 43.75
CA LYS A 4 -39.03 -12.70 42.30
C LYS A 4 -38.23 -13.85 41.66
N TRP A 5 -36.96 -14.00 42.05
CA TRP A 5 -36.11 -15.09 41.61
C TRP A 5 -36.64 -16.46 42.04
N ALA A 6 -37.07 -16.62 43.29
CA ALA A 6 -37.68 -17.87 43.76
C ALA A 6 -38.89 -18.31 42.92
N ARG A 7 -39.72 -17.35 42.49
CA ARG A 7 -40.88 -17.62 41.62
C ARG A 7 -40.45 -17.99 40.20
N LEU A 8 -39.44 -17.32 39.64
CA LEU A 8 -38.91 -17.63 38.30
C LEU A 8 -38.22 -19.00 38.25
N PHE A 9 -37.49 -19.39 39.30
CA PHE A 9 -36.92 -20.73 39.44
C PHE A 9 -38.00 -21.80 39.58
N GLN A 10 -39.05 -21.56 40.37
CA GLN A 10 -40.21 -22.47 40.44
C GLN A 10 -40.96 -22.60 39.10
N GLN A 11 -40.85 -21.60 38.22
CA GLN A 11 -41.40 -21.61 36.87
C GLN A 11 -40.43 -22.19 35.81
N GLY A 12 -39.32 -22.82 36.23
CA GLY A 12 -38.41 -23.53 35.36
C GLY A 12 -37.28 -22.70 34.74
N ARG A 13 -37.05 -21.46 35.20
CA ARG A 13 -35.87 -20.70 34.79
C ARG A 13 -34.64 -21.25 35.50
N GLU A 14 -33.69 -21.78 34.74
CA GLU A 14 -32.41 -22.30 35.27
C GLU A 14 -31.24 -21.30 35.09
N SER A 15 -31.41 -20.29 34.24
CA SER A 15 -30.36 -19.30 33.95
C SER A 15 -30.37 -18.13 34.93
N CYS A 16 -29.19 -17.83 35.47
CA CYS A 16 -28.91 -16.65 36.29
C CYS A 16 -28.59 -15.40 35.47
N GLU A 17 -28.52 -15.48 34.15
CA GLU A 17 -28.27 -14.31 33.31
C GLU A 17 -29.49 -13.40 33.23
N ASP A 18 -29.25 -12.10 33.04
CA ASP A 18 -30.30 -11.11 32.86
C ASP A 18 -31.09 -11.40 31.57
N ASP A 19 -32.41 -11.29 31.63
CA ASP A 19 -33.25 -11.32 30.42
C ASP A 19 -32.86 -10.18 29.47
N PRO A 20 -33.03 -10.36 28.15
CA PRO A 20 -32.84 -9.29 27.18
C PRO A 20 -33.59 -8.04 27.63
N ARG A 21 -32.85 -7.01 28.01
CA ARG A 21 -33.44 -5.74 28.42
C ARG A 21 -33.94 -5.03 27.17
N PRO A 22 -35.19 -4.52 27.13
CA PRO A 22 -35.60 -3.64 26.07
C PRO A 22 -34.77 -2.35 26.15
N GLY A 23 -33.74 -2.26 25.31
CA GLY A 23 -32.99 -1.03 25.10
C GLY A 23 -33.83 0.02 24.39
N ARG A 24 -33.31 1.25 24.31
CA ARG A 24 -33.89 2.29 23.44
C ARG A 24 -34.10 1.69 22.04
N PRO A 25 -35.29 1.80 21.44
CA PRO A 25 -35.54 1.18 20.14
C PRO A 25 -34.56 1.76 19.11
N VAL A 26 -33.88 0.86 18.40
CA VAL A 26 -32.99 1.18 17.27
C VAL A 26 -33.89 1.56 16.09
N THR A 27 -34.62 2.67 16.19
CA THR A 27 -35.62 3.09 15.20
C THR A 27 -34.99 3.60 13.90
N VAL A 28 -33.67 3.79 13.85
CA VAL A 28 -32.98 4.45 12.72
C VAL A 28 -32.26 3.46 11.81
N VAL A 29 -32.01 2.22 12.24
CA VAL A 29 -31.50 1.15 11.36
C VAL A 29 -32.69 0.42 10.74
N THR A 30 -33.45 1.15 9.93
CA THR A 30 -34.47 0.54 9.08
C THR A 30 -33.81 -0.05 7.84
N GLU A 31 -34.36 -1.15 7.32
CA GLU A 31 -33.89 -1.69 6.02
C GLU A 31 -33.94 -0.64 4.91
N GLU A 32 -34.88 0.30 4.99
CA GLU A 32 -34.99 1.43 4.07
C GLU A 32 -33.75 2.33 4.11
N ASN A 33 -33.28 2.68 5.32
CA ASN A 33 -32.08 3.49 5.49
C ASN A 33 -30.83 2.73 5.02
N VAL A 34 -30.74 1.42 5.28
CA VAL A 34 -29.65 0.59 4.77
C VAL A 34 -29.61 0.62 3.24
N ARG A 35 -30.75 0.38 2.57
CA ARG A 35 -30.85 0.41 1.10
C ARG A 35 -30.50 1.78 0.51
N LYS A 36 -30.93 2.87 1.17
CA LYS A 36 -30.61 4.24 0.75
C LYS A 36 -29.11 4.52 0.87
N ILE A 37 -28.48 4.13 1.98
CA ILE A 37 -27.03 4.26 2.17
C ILE A 37 -26.27 3.43 1.14
N GLU A 38 -26.68 2.18 0.93
CA GLU A 38 -26.07 1.28 -0.06
C GLU A 38 -26.10 1.89 -1.46
N LYS A 39 -27.25 2.44 -1.88
CA LYS A 39 -27.40 3.13 -3.16
C LYS A 39 -26.45 4.32 -3.31
N LEU A 40 -26.28 5.13 -2.25
CA LEU A 40 -25.37 6.28 -2.27
C LEU A 40 -23.90 5.85 -2.36
N VAL A 41 -23.52 4.81 -1.63
CA VAL A 41 -22.13 4.28 -1.63
C VAL A 41 -21.78 3.62 -2.95
N LEU A 42 -22.71 2.90 -3.58
CA LEU A 42 -22.51 2.29 -4.90
C LEU A 42 -22.42 3.34 -6.02
N ALA A 43 -23.10 4.48 -5.89
CA ALA A 43 -23.01 5.59 -6.84
C ALA A 43 -21.67 6.36 -6.73
N ASP A 44 -21.21 6.63 -5.51
CA ASP A 44 -19.89 7.23 -5.26
C ASP A 44 -19.20 6.60 -4.04
N GLN A 45 -18.22 5.73 -4.32
CA GLN A 45 -17.45 5.03 -3.27
C GLN A 45 -16.57 5.97 -2.43
N ARG A 46 -16.39 7.23 -2.84
CA ARG A 46 -15.59 8.24 -2.11
C ARG A 46 -16.43 9.11 -1.19
N ILE A 47 -17.76 9.00 -1.25
CA ILE A 47 -18.69 9.81 -0.46
C ILE A 47 -18.29 9.87 1.02
N LYS A 48 -18.38 11.06 1.60
CA LYS A 48 -18.05 11.28 3.01
C LYS A 48 -19.26 10.94 3.88
N LEU A 49 -19.01 10.36 5.05
CA LEU A 49 -20.06 9.98 6.01
C LEU A 49 -21.02 11.13 6.33
N TRP A 50 -20.53 12.37 6.40
CA TRP A 50 -21.36 13.54 6.69
C TRP A 50 -22.31 13.91 5.54
N GLN A 51 -21.96 13.61 4.28
CA GLN A 51 -22.84 13.86 3.13
C GLN A 51 -24.04 12.91 3.16
N ILE A 52 -23.79 11.63 3.49
CA ILE A 52 -24.85 10.64 3.68
C ILE A 52 -25.73 11.01 4.89
N ALA A 53 -25.10 11.46 5.98
CA ALA A 53 -25.79 11.90 7.19
C ALA A 53 -26.75 13.07 6.92
N GLU A 54 -26.31 14.06 6.14
CA GLU A 54 -27.11 15.21 5.73
C GLU A 54 -28.25 14.83 4.79
N GLU A 55 -27.98 13.98 3.79
CA GLU A 55 -28.99 13.50 2.82
C GLU A 55 -30.13 12.72 3.51
N LEU A 56 -29.78 11.86 4.47
CA LEU A 56 -30.73 10.96 5.13
C LEU A 56 -31.25 11.50 6.46
N GLN A 57 -30.77 12.67 6.90
CA GLN A 57 -31.07 13.24 8.22
C GLN A 57 -30.79 12.26 9.37
N ILE A 58 -29.69 11.50 9.24
CA ILE A 58 -29.21 10.52 10.23
C ILE A 58 -27.89 11.02 10.80
N SER A 59 -27.62 10.76 12.08
CA SER A 59 -26.30 11.09 12.66
C SER A 59 -25.15 10.36 11.95
N LYS A 60 -24.01 11.02 11.79
CA LYS A 60 -22.79 10.46 11.16
C LYS A 60 -22.34 9.14 11.78
N GLU A 61 -22.48 9.00 13.10
CA GLU A 61 -22.11 7.80 13.86
C GLU A 61 -22.93 6.59 13.41
N ARG A 62 -24.25 6.78 13.26
CA ARG A 62 -25.17 5.73 12.78
C ARG A 62 -24.92 5.34 11.33
N VAL A 63 -24.59 6.29 10.46
CA VAL A 63 -24.17 5.98 9.08
C VAL A 63 -22.92 5.11 9.09
N GLY A 64 -21.93 5.44 9.93
CA GLY A 64 -20.73 4.63 10.10
C GLY A 64 -21.03 3.21 10.60
N GLU A 65 -21.89 3.07 11.60
CA GLU A 65 -22.36 1.78 12.12
C GLU A 65 -23.06 0.94 11.05
N ILE A 66 -23.94 1.55 10.23
CA ILE A 66 -24.60 0.84 9.13
C ILE A 66 -23.59 0.36 8.08
N ILE A 67 -22.62 1.19 7.70
CA ILE A 67 -21.60 0.81 6.72
C ILE A 67 -20.72 -0.33 7.25
N HIS A 68 -20.28 -0.25 8.51
CA HIS A 68 -19.37 -1.23 9.09
C HIS A 68 -20.07 -2.54 9.49
N GLU A 69 -21.19 -2.47 10.22
CA GLU A 69 -21.84 -3.63 10.82
C GLU A 69 -22.87 -4.28 9.88
N HIS A 70 -23.65 -3.47 9.15
CA HIS A 70 -24.77 -3.99 8.35
C HIS A 70 -24.41 -4.23 6.88
N MET A 71 -23.52 -3.42 6.31
CA MET A 71 -23.02 -3.62 4.92
C MET A 71 -21.66 -4.31 4.88
N ASN A 72 -21.01 -4.53 6.03
CA ASN A 72 -19.67 -5.12 6.13
C ASN A 72 -18.63 -4.43 5.21
N MET A 73 -18.76 -3.12 5.06
CA MET A 73 -17.88 -2.30 4.23
C MET A 73 -16.84 -1.58 5.08
N ARG A 74 -15.65 -1.39 4.54
CA ARG A 74 -14.58 -0.60 5.19
C ARG A 74 -14.02 0.42 4.21
N LYS A 75 -13.75 1.62 4.70
CA LYS A 75 -13.12 2.68 3.90
C LYS A 75 -11.61 2.55 3.99
N ILE A 76 -10.96 2.21 2.88
CA ILE A 76 -9.51 2.04 2.78
C ILE A 76 -8.93 3.20 1.97
N SER A 77 -7.73 3.68 2.33
CA SER A 77 -7.01 4.67 1.54
C SER A 77 -6.51 4.05 0.23
N ALA A 78 -6.60 4.80 -0.86
CA ALA A 78 -6.00 4.38 -2.12
C ALA A 78 -4.48 4.21 -1.96
N ARG A 79 -3.93 3.13 -2.51
CA ARG A 79 -2.48 2.94 -2.61
C ARG A 79 -1.96 3.78 -3.76
N TRP A 80 -0.85 4.49 -3.54
CA TRP A 80 -0.19 5.26 -4.59
C TRP A 80 0.56 4.29 -5.50
N VAL A 81 0.19 4.28 -6.78
CA VAL A 81 0.85 3.47 -7.81
C VAL A 81 1.64 4.41 -8.72
N PRO A 82 2.91 4.13 -9.04
CA PRO A 82 3.75 4.99 -9.87
C PRO A 82 3.13 5.33 -11.24
N LYS A 83 2.36 4.39 -11.82
CA LYS A 83 1.65 4.60 -13.08
C LYS A 83 0.40 3.72 -13.18
N MET A 84 -0.66 4.27 -13.78
CA MET A 84 -1.79 3.47 -14.25
C MET A 84 -1.39 2.69 -15.51
N LEU A 85 -1.23 1.38 -15.37
CA LEU A 85 -0.79 0.51 -16.46
C LEU A 85 -1.88 0.30 -17.50
N THR A 86 -1.51 0.39 -18.78
CA THR A 86 -2.38 0.04 -19.89
C THR A 86 -2.57 -1.49 -19.98
N PRO A 87 -3.61 -2.00 -20.67
CA PRO A 87 -3.75 -3.45 -20.90
C PRO A 87 -2.51 -4.07 -21.54
N PHE A 88 -1.85 -3.36 -22.46
CA PHE A 88 -0.62 -3.79 -23.10
C PHE A 88 0.55 -3.88 -22.11
N ASP A 89 0.71 -2.88 -21.23
CA ASP A 89 1.75 -2.91 -20.18
C ASP A 89 1.55 -4.12 -19.25
N LYS A 90 0.30 -4.41 -18.87
CA LYS A 90 -0.04 -5.57 -18.03
C LYS A 90 0.30 -6.89 -18.72
N GLN A 91 -0.04 -7.02 -20.00
CA GLN A 91 0.28 -8.21 -20.79
C GLN A 91 1.80 -8.41 -20.89
N ARG A 92 2.55 -7.35 -21.17
CA ARG A 92 4.01 -7.41 -21.25
C ARG A 92 4.63 -7.82 -19.91
N ARG A 93 4.16 -7.22 -18.81
CA ARG A 93 4.58 -7.61 -17.45
C ARG A 93 4.32 -9.07 -17.15
N LEU A 94 3.14 -9.58 -17.50
CA LEU A 94 2.78 -10.98 -17.31
C LEU A 94 3.70 -11.90 -18.12
N GLN A 95 3.95 -11.55 -19.39
CA GLN A 95 4.80 -12.35 -20.26
C GLN A 95 6.24 -12.40 -19.73
N THR A 96 6.84 -11.24 -19.44
CA THR A 96 8.20 -11.18 -18.89
C THR A 96 8.33 -11.92 -17.57
N SER A 97 7.30 -11.88 -16.72
CA SER A 97 7.30 -12.64 -15.46
C SER A 97 7.25 -14.16 -15.70
N LYS A 98 6.49 -14.61 -16.70
CA LYS A 98 6.46 -16.04 -17.09
C LYS A 98 7.79 -16.50 -17.67
N ASP A 99 8.35 -15.72 -18.60
CA ASP A 99 9.64 -16.02 -19.22
C ASP A 99 10.75 -16.11 -18.16
N PHE A 100 10.72 -15.23 -17.15
CA PHE A 100 11.65 -15.29 -16.03
C PHE A 100 11.43 -16.52 -15.15
N LEU A 101 10.19 -16.91 -14.86
CA LEU A 101 9.90 -18.13 -14.09
C LEU A 101 10.38 -19.40 -14.83
N GLU A 102 10.21 -19.45 -16.15
CA GLU A 102 10.74 -20.56 -16.96
C GLU A 102 12.28 -20.59 -16.95
N LEU A 103 12.93 -19.43 -16.96
CA LEU A 103 14.39 -19.33 -16.83
C LEU A 103 14.90 -19.81 -15.46
N VAL A 104 14.14 -19.54 -14.39
CA VAL A 104 14.48 -19.93 -13.02
C VAL A 104 14.34 -21.44 -12.81
N GLY A 105 13.27 -22.03 -13.36
CA GLY A 105 12.96 -23.45 -13.15
C GLY A 105 12.86 -23.79 -11.65
N ASP A 106 13.44 -24.93 -11.25
CA ASP A 106 13.43 -25.39 -9.85
C ASP A 106 14.64 -24.87 -9.02
N ASN A 107 15.63 -24.23 -9.66
CA ASN A 107 16.90 -23.86 -9.03
C ASN A 107 17.02 -22.34 -8.82
N ILE A 108 16.16 -21.79 -7.95
CA ILE A 108 16.12 -20.35 -7.68
C ILE A 108 17.44 -19.80 -7.14
N ASP A 109 18.10 -20.52 -6.23
CA ASP A 109 19.32 -20.05 -5.58
C ASP A 109 20.48 -19.90 -6.58
N GLU A 110 20.64 -20.85 -7.50
CA GLU A 110 21.70 -20.81 -8.52
C GLU A 110 21.53 -19.61 -9.47
N ILE A 111 20.29 -19.32 -9.85
CA ILE A 111 19.98 -18.20 -10.74
C ILE A 111 20.14 -16.88 -9.98
N CYS A 112 19.68 -16.79 -8.74
CA CYS A 112 19.84 -15.61 -7.89
C CYS A 112 21.32 -15.26 -7.66
N ASP A 113 22.20 -16.23 -7.44
CA ASP A 113 23.65 -16.00 -7.27
C ASP A 113 24.33 -15.44 -8.53
N ARG A 114 23.69 -15.59 -9.68
CA ARG A 114 24.19 -15.10 -10.97
C ARG A 114 23.61 -13.74 -11.36
N ILE A 115 22.57 -13.26 -10.65
CA ILE A 115 21.91 -11.98 -10.97
C ILE A 115 22.69 -10.81 -10.38
N VAL A 116 23.00 -9.84 -11.25
CA VAL A 116 23.50 -8.53 -10.88
C VAL A 116 22.44 -7.50 -11.26
N THR A 117 21.87 -6.83 -10.25
CA THR A 117 20.92 -5.73 -10.45
C THR A 117 21.62 -4.38 -10.28
N VAL A 118 21.28 -3.41 -11.14
CA VAL A 118 21.79 -2.04 -11.09
C VAL A 118 20.65 -1.07 -11.31
N ASP A 119 20.62 -0.02 -10.49
CA ASP A 119 19.61 1.02 -10.55
C ASP A 119 20.11 2.29 -9.83
N GLU A 120 19.54 3.44 -10.18
CA GLU A 120 19.88 4.74 -9.64
C GLU A 120 18.82 5.26 -8.68
N THR A 121 19.21 5.58 -7.45
CA THR A 121 18.33 6.25 -6.51
C THR A 121 18.89 7.57 -6.01
N TRP A 122 18.00 8.53 -5.83
CA TRP A 122 18.34 9.78 -5.14
C TRP A 122 18.43 9.53 -3.64
N VAL A 123 19.64 9.69 -3.09
CA VAL A 123 19.88 9.79 -1.64
C VAL A 123 19.94 11.27 -1.31
N ARG A 124 19.04 11.73 -0.44
CA ARG A 124 19.09 13.10 0.08
C ARG A 124 20.03 13.10 1.28
N GLN A 125 20.93 14.08 1.36
CA GLN A 125 21.82 14.25 2.53
C GLN A 125 21.04 14.57 3.81
N TYR A 126 19.83 15.07 3.66
CA TYR A 126 18.87 15.36 4.72
C TYR A 126 17.51 14.84 4.25
N ASP A 127 16.99 13.82 4.90
CA ASP A 127 15.57 13.49 4.80
C ASP A 127 14.82 14.53 5.63
N PRO A 128 14.00 15.41 5.02
CA PRO A 128 13.19 16.30 5.82
C PRO A 128 12.31 15.44 6.72
N GLU A 129 12.34 15.73 8.03
CA GLU A 129 11.41 15.15 8.99
C GLU A 129 10.01 15.10 8.37
N SER A 130 9.35 13.95 8.48
CA SER A 130 7.98 13.81 8.01
C SER A 130 7.09 14.88 8.66
N LYS A 131 5.93 15.14 8.09
CA LYS A 131 4.98 16.10 8.68
C LYS A 131 4.65 15.76 10.15
N GLN A 132 4.71 14.48 10.52
CA GLN A 132 4.47 14.01 11.89
C GLN A 132 5.68 14.21 12.79
N GLU A 133 6.89 13.89 12.30
CA GLU A 133 8.13 14.09 13.06
C GLU A 133 8.44 15.58 13.28
N SER A 134 8.11 16.42 12.30
CA SER A 134 8.26 17.89 12.39
C SER A 134 7.17 18.58 13.21
N MET A 135 6.25 17.83 13.83
CA MET A 135 5.24 18.42 14.73
C MET A 135 5.90 18.90 16.01
N GLN A 136 5.97 20.21 16.16
CA GLN A 136 6.40 20.86 17.40
C GLN A 136 5.23 21.60 18.07
N TRP A 137 5.20 21.56 19.40
CA TRP A 137 4.29 22.39 20.18
C TRP A 137 4.75 23.86 20.12
N THR A 138 3.89 24.76 19.66
CA THR A 138 4.15 26.21 19.62
C THR A 138 3.11 26.98 20.42
N LYS A 139 3.39 28.23 20.80
CA LYS A 139 2.41 29.03 21.53
C LYS A 139 1.26 29.44 20.61
N LYS A 140 0.06 29.57 21.19
CA LYS A 140 -1.16 29.96 20.47
C LYS A 140 -0.95 31.33 19.79
N GLY A 141 -1.02 31.37 18.46
CA GLY A 141 -0.85 32.59 17.66
C GLY A 141 0.52 32.74 16.99
N GLU A 142 1.49 31.88 17.31
CA GLU A 142 2.79 31.88 16.62
C GLU A 142 2.69 31.26 15.22
N ARG A 143 3.50 31.78 14.29
CA ARG A 143 3.56 31.26 12.92
C ARG A 143 4.31 29.91 12.92
N PRO A 144 3.88 28.94 12.09
CA PRO A 144 4.61 27.68 11.93
C PRO A 144 6.06 27.93 11.49
N PRO A 145 7.04 27.15 11.99
CA PRO A 145 8.42 27.22 11.52
C PRO A 145 8.50 26.90 10.02
N LYS A 146 9.39 27.59 9.31
CA LYS A 146 9.65 27.34 7.89
C LYS A 146 11.06 26.77 7.73
N PHE A 147 11.15 25.57 7.19
CA PHE A 147 12.43 24.97 6.81
C PHE A 147 12.73 25.26 5.34
N LYS A 148 13.93 25.77 5.05
CA LYS A 148 14.44 25.87 3.67
C LYS A 148 15.23 24.61 3.35
N VAL A 149 14.89 23.95 2.25
CA VAL A 149 15.63 22.80 1.73
C VAL A 149 16.80 23.31 0.88
N GLN A 150 18.02 22.90 1.21
CA GLN A 150 19.20 23.09 0.35
C GLN A 150 19.62 21.74 -0.25
N SER A 151 19.98 21.71 -1.54
CA SER A 151 20.53 20.52 -2.21
C SER A 151 22.06 20.61 -2.30
N THR A 152 22.73 19.45 -2.23
CA THR A 152 24.18 19.32 -2.43
C THR A 152 24.54 17.98 -3.09
N ARG A 153 25.80 17.88 -3.57
CA ARG A 153 26.29 16.98 -4.63
C ARG A 153 26.34 15.48 -4.27
N ALA A 154 26.16 14.66 -5.31
CA ALA A 154 26.20 13.19 -5.24
C ALA A 154 27.61 12.62 -4.95
N VAL A 155 27.66 11.57 -4.11
CA VAL A 155 28.86 10.75 -3.88
C VAL A 155 28.74 9.47 -4.70
N VAL A 156 29.64 9.27 -5.67
CA VAL A 156 29.71 8.04 -6.47
C VAL A 156 30.92 7.23 -6.02
N GLN A 157 30.69 6.03 -5.46
CA GLN A 157 31.74 5.04 -5.24
C GLN A 157 31.58 3.89 -6.22
N LYS A 158 32.65 3.55 -6.95
CA LYS A 158 32.67 2.44 -7.91
C LYS A 158 33.14 1.15 -7.23
N ARG A 159 32.46 0.02 -7.48
CA ARG A 159 32.96 -1.31 -7.12
C ARG A 159 34.21 -1.65 -7.94
N ARG A 160 35.20 -2.30 -7.31
CA ARG A 160 36.40 -2.85 -7.97
C ARG A 160 36.26 -4.37 -8.06
N GLY A 161 36.36 -4.92 -9.27
CA GLY A 161 36.40 -6.37 -9.53
C GLY A 161 35.55 -6.77 -10.74
N LYS A 162 36.09 -7.65 -11.61
CA LYS A 162 35.32 -8.31 -12.67
C LYS A 162 34.70 -9.57 -12.11
N LEU A 163 33.40 -9.69 -12.24
CA LEU A 163 32.69 -10.91 -11.89
C LEU A 163 32.84 -11.95 -13.02
N SER A 164 32.83 -13.24 -12.67
CA SER A 164 33.13 -14.33 -13.60
C SER A 164 32.05 -14.57 -14.66
N ARG A 165 32.45 -15.26 -15.73
CA ARG A 165 31.64 -15.62 -16.92
C ARG A 165 30.29 -16.26 -16.52
N ARG A 166 29.19 -15.86 -17.19
CA ARG A 166 27.77 -16.30 -17.04
C ARG A 166 26.88 -15.54 -16.03
N MET A 167 27.07 -14.24 -15.86
CA MET A 167 26.13 -13.42 -15.08
C MET A 167 24.91 -12.98 -15.86
N LEU A 168 23.81 -12.81 -15.13
CA LEU A 168 22.56 -12.25 -15.60
C LEU A 168 22.45 -10.81 -15.11
N PHE A 169 22.27 -9.87 -16.03
CA PHE A 169 22.20 -8.45 -15.73
C PHE A 169 20.75 -7.99 -15.75
N LEU A 170 20.28 -7.41 -14.64
CA LEU A 170 18.93 -6.87 -14.50
C LEU A 170 18.99 -5.36 -14.33
N GLN A 171 18.45 -4.64 -15.31
CA GLN A 171 18.41 -3.18 -15.34
C GLN A 171 17.06 -2.69 -15.88
N ASP A 172 16.65 -1.48 -15.50
CA ASP A 172 15.43 -0.87 -16.00
C ASP A 172 15.58 -0.30 -17.42
N ASN A 173 14.47 0.08 -18.03
CA ASN A 173 14.41 0.51 -19.43
C ASN A 173 14.69 2.02 -19.64
N ALA A 174 15.46 2.66 -18.76
CA ALA A 174 15.80 4.06 -18.94
C ALA A 174 16.49 4.31 -20.30
N SER A 175 16.27 5.48 -20.88
CA SER A 175 16.81 5.83 -22.20
C SER A 175 18.34 5.72 -22.27
N VAL A 176 19.02 6.01 -21.15
CA VAL A 176 20.48 5.88 -21.01
C VAL A 176 20.96 4.43 -21.02
N HIS A 177 20.15 3.49 -20.53
CA HIS A 177 20.49 2.06 -20.47
C HIS A 177 20.21 1.36 -21.78
N THR A 178 19.16 1.79 -22.48
CA THR A 178 18.79 1.29 -23.82
C THR A 178 19.60 1.91 -24.96
N ALA A 179 20.41 2.94 -24.67
CA ALA A 179 21.27 3.61 -25.64
C ALA A 179 22.28 2.64 -26.28
N ARG A 180 22.62 2.88 -27.55
CA ARG A 180 23.52 2.01 -28.33
C ARG A 180 24.87 1.78 -27.65
N VAL A 181 25.45 2.84 -27.07
CA VAL A 181 26.74 2.78 -26.39
C VAL A 181 26.68 1.86 -25.17
N SER A 182 25.63 2.00 -24.36
CA SER A 182 25.41 1.20 -23.15
C SER A 182 25.19 -0.28 -23.49
N ARG A 183 24.32 -0.57 -24.47
CA ARG A 183 24.09 -1.95 -24.94
C ARG A 183 25.32 -2.60 -25.55
N GLN A 184 26.15 -1.84 -26.28
CA GLN A 184 27.39 -2.39 -26.82
C GLN A 184 28.38 -2.71 -25.70
N ALA A 185 28.55 -1.81 -24.72
CA ALA A 185 29.41 -2.06 -23.57
C ALA A 185 28.95 -3.30 -22.78
N LEU A 186 27.64 -3.49 -22.60
CA LEU A 186 27.09 -4.69 -21.96
C LEU A 186 27.43 -5.97 -22.74
N LYS A 187 27.28 -5.96 -24.08
CA LYS A 187 27.68 -7.10 -24.92
C LYS A 187 29.17 -7.43 -24.78
N ASP A 188 30.02 -6.41 -24.70
CA ASP A 188 31.46 -6.58 -24.57
C ASP A 188 31.87 -7.19 -23.20
N THR A 189 31.00 -7.11 -22.18
CA THR A 189 31.24 -7.76 -20.87
C THR A 189 30.99 -9.27 -20.88
N GLY A 190 30.19 -9.78 -21.83
CA GLY A 190 29.76 -11.17 -21.86
C GLY A 190 28.66 -11.53 -20.86
N PHE A 191 27.97 -10.54 -20.29
CA PHE A 191 26.77 -10.74 -19.48
C PHE A 191 25.53 -10.95 -20.37
N SER A 192 24.57 -11.72 -19.87
CA SER A 192 23.26 -11.88 -20.48
C SER A 192 22.27 -10.94 -19.80
N GLU A 193 21.52 -10.16 -20.58
CA GLU A 193 20.51 -9.25 -20.05
C GLU A 193 19.20 -10.00 -19.77
N ILE A 194 18.58 -9.75 -18.62
CA ILE A 194 17.21 -10.20 -18.33
C ILE A 194 16.26 -9.11 -18.78
N ASP A 195 15.24 -9.48 -19.55
CA ASP A 195 14.18 -8.57 -19.93
C ASP A 195 13.46 -8.01 -18.69
N HIS A 196 13.34 -6.68 -18.62
CA HIS A 196 12.59 -6.00 -17.57
C HIS A 196 11.37 -5.30 -18.19
N PRO A 197 10.15 -5.45 -17.65
CA PRO A 197 8.99 -4.81 -18.23
C PRO A 197 8.92 -3.33 -17.84
N PRO A 198 8.32 -2.45 -18.67
CA PRO A 198 8.24 -1.03 -18.37
C PRO A 198 7.40 -0.76 -17.12
N TYR A 199 7.73 0.31 -16.38
CA TYR A 199 7.01 0.78 -15.19
C TYR A 199 6.79 -0.30 -14.12
N SER A 200 7.83 -1.09 -13.85
CA SER A 200 7.73 -2.24 -12.94
C SER A 200 8.77 -2.21 -11.81
N PRO A 201 8.79 -1.15 -10.98
CA PRO A 201 9.70 -1.07 -9.84
C PRO A 201 9.45 -2.18 -8.81
N ASP A 202 8.25 -2.76 -8.80
CA ASP A 202 7.90 -3.91 -7.96
C ASP A 202 8.56 -5.22 -8.43
N LEU A 203 9.17 -5.25 -9.62
CA LEU A 203 9.96 -6.37 -10.13
C LEU A 203 11.48 -6.10 -10.11
N ALA A 204 11.90 -4.92 -9.63
CA ALA A 204 13.31 -4.53 -9.53
C ALA A 204 13.79 -4.65 -8.07
N PRO A 205 14.70 -5.58 -7.72
CA PRO A 205 15.17 -5.77 -6.34
C PRO A 205 15.83 -4.53 -5.73
N SER A 206 16.43 -3.68 -6.57
CA SER A 206 16.90 -2.35 -6.18
C SER A 206 15.78 -1.51 -5.57
N ASP A 207 14.64 -1.39 -6.26
CA ASP A 207 13.51 -0.57 -5.88
C ASP A 207 12.71 -1.15 -4.72
N TYR A 208 12.27 -2.41 -4.83
CA TYR A 208 11.33 -2.97 -3.84
C TYR A 208 12.00 -3.38 -2.54
N PHE A 209 13.31 -3.67 -2.54
CA PHE A 209 14.02 -4.14 -1.35
C PHE A 209 15.12 -3.16 -0.92
N LEU A 210 16.15 -2.95 -1.74
CA LEU A 210 17.35 -2.21 -1.34
C LEU A 210 17.05 -0.73 -1.01
N PHE A 211 16.30 -0.03 -1.87
CA PHE A 211 15.98 1.38 -1.69
C PHE A 211 14.93 1.60 -0.62
N GLN A 212 13.96 0.70 -0.47
CA GLN A 212 13.03 0.72 0.66
C GLN A 212 13.76 0.58 1.99
N PHE A 213 14.66 -0.41 2.10
CA PHE A 213 15.49 -0.62 3.27
C PHE A 213 16.35 0.60 3.58
N LYS A 214 17.05 1.15 2.58
CA LYS A 214 17.92 2.32 2.75
C LYS A 214 17.19 3.61 3.10
N LYS A 215 15.95 3.78 2.68
CA LYS A 215 15.15 5.00 2.91
C LYS A 215 14.16 4.89 4.07
N GLY A 216 14.09 3.73 4.74
CA GLY A 216 13.13 3.48 5.81
C GLY A 216 11.66 3.56 5.36
N VAL A 217 11.38 3.41 4.06
CA VAL A 217 10.02 3.53 3.51
C VAL A 217 9.40 2.13 3.46
N THR A 218 8.49 1.84 4.40
CA THR A 218 7.61 0.67 4.32
C THR A 218 6.28 1.08 3.68
N TRP A 219 5.94 0.50 2.53
CA TRP A 219 4.59 0.66 1.96
C TRP A 219 3.60 -0.20 2.74
N SER A 220 2.74 0.44 3.55
CA SER A 220 1.52 -0.16 4.10
C SER A 220 0.38 -0.10 3.09
#